data_AF-A0A3D5THJ4-F1
#
_entry.id   AF-A0A3D5THJ4-F1
#
_cell.length_a   1.000
_cell.length_b   1.000
_cell.length_c   1.000
_cell.angle_alpha   90.00
_cell.angle_beta   90.00
_cell.angle_gamma   90.00
#
_symmetry.space_group_name_H-M   'P 1'
#
loop_
_entity.id
_entity.type
_entity.pdbx_description
1 polymer ?
#
loop_
_entity_poly.entity_id
_entity_poly.type
_entity_poly.pdbx_seq_one_letter_code
_entity_poly.pdbx_strand_id
1 'polypeptide(L)'
;SSGLDHHAVYSRQRVDDFRENAVVSTQSARQCKDAVDLVCQKEDVHAHLIRRLTPLECERLQGFPDGWTDIPSASDSARYKALGNSVAIPCVDFVMQCLVQAVQMSENIR
;
A
#
# COMPACT_ATOMS: atom_id res chain seq x y z
N SER A 1 40.80 22.44 20.93
CA SER A 1 39.47 22.36 21.54
C SER A 1 38.45 22.39 20.42
N SER A 2 37.65 21.34 20.35
CA SER A 2 36.69 20.99 19.31
C SER A 2 35.38 21.80 19.37
N GLY A 3 34.70 21.91 18.23
CA GLY A 3 33.36 22.49 18.09
C GLY A 3 33.47 23.83 17.36
N LEU A 4 32.85 24.06 16.21
CA LEU A 4 31.42 23.91 15.97
C LEU A 4 31.16 23.64 14.47
N ASP A 5 31.01 22.38 14.09
CA ASP A 5 30.17 22.01 12.93
C ASP A 5 28.83 21.52 13.50
N HIS A 6 28.02 22.45 13.99
CA HIS A 6 26.60 22.18 14.25
C HIS A 6 25.80 22.70 13.06
N HIS A 7 25.99 22.07 11.90
CA HIS A 7 25.02 22.20 10.83
C HIS A 7 23.78 21.41 11.20
N ALA A 8 22.85 22.05 11.94
CA ALA A 8 21.48 21.60 11.97
C ALA A 8 20.72 22.32 10.84
N VAL A 9 20.92 21.84 9.62
CA VAL A 9 20.13 22.24 8.46
C VAL A 9 18.83 21.44 8.51
N TYR A 10 17.72 22.11 8.85
CA TYR A 10 16.39 21.53 8.73
C TYR A 10 15.69 22.11 7.49
N SER A 11 15.45 21.26 6.50
CA SER A 11 14.70 21.61 5.28
C SER A 11 13.29 21.03 5.31
N ARG A 12 12.30 21.93 5.15
CA ARG A 12 10.88 21.75 4.78
C ARG A 12 10.13 20.59 5.45
N GLN A 13 9.45 20.89 6.55
CA GLN A 13 8.39 20.05 7.11
C GLN A 13 7.15 20.07 6.20
N ARG A 14 6.86 18.96 5.51
CA ARG A 14 5.49 18.49 5.44
C ARG A 14 5.25 17.80 6.78
N VAL A 15 4.46 18.41 7.65
CA VAL A 15 4.04 17.75 8.88
C VAL A 15 2.90 16.83 8.47
N ASP A 16 3.18 15.53 8.36
CA ASP A 16 2.15 14.53 8.13
C ASP A 16 1.55 14.16 9.49
N ASP A 17 0.30 14.55 9.69
CA ASP A 17 -0.50 14.25 10.89
C ASP A 17 -1.02 12.81 10.75
N PHE A 18 -0.34 11.83 11.37
CA PHE A 18 -0.80 10.44 11.35
C PHE A 18 -2.00 10.27 12.28
N ARG A 19 -3.18 10.08 11.70
CA ARG A 19 -4.42 9.81 12.44
C ARG A 19 -4.82 8.36 12.25
N GLU A 20 -5.21 7.70 13.34
CA GLU A 20 -5.81 6.38 13.27
C GLU A 20 -7.17 6.49 12.58
N ASN A 21 -7.29 5.90 11.39
CA ASN A 21 -8.53 5.80 10.64
C ASN A 21 -8.55 4.48 9.85
N ALA A 22 -9.73 4.04 9.42
CA ALA A 22 -9.91 2.80 8.67
C ALA A 22 -9.81 3.01 7.14
N VAL A 23 -9.13 4.08 6.71
CA VAL A 23 -8.99 4.44 5.29
C VAL A 23 -7.52 4.51 4.92
N VAL A 24 -7.20 4.03 3.73
CA VAL A 24 -5.84 4.02 3.19
C VAL A 24 -5.81 4.71 1.83
N SER A 25 -4.66 5.27 1.46
CA SER A 25 -4.46 5.86 0.15
C SER A 25 -4.45 4.78 -0.94
N THR A 26 -4.72 5.17 -2.19
CA THR A 26 -4.52 4.28 -3.33
C THR A 26 -3.04 3.93 -3.46
N GLN A 27 -2.73 2.64 -3.49
CA GLN A 27 -1.36 2.15 -3.57
C GLN A 27 -0.68 2.57 -4.88
N SER A 28 0.58 3.01 -4.77
CA SER A 28 1.39 3.45 -5.91
C SER A 28 2.44 2.42 -6.27
N ALA A 29 2.70 2.23 -7.58
CA ALA A 29 3.80 1.39 -8.06
C ALA A 29 5.18 1.86 -7.61
N ARG A 30 5.27 3.08 -7.04
CA ARG A 30 6.49 3.66 -6.47
C ARG A 30 6.61 3.46 -4.96
N GLN A 31 5.73 2.70 -4.31
CA GLN A 31 5.77 2.47 -2.86
C GLN A 31 7.13 1.94 -2.36
N CYS A 32 7.89 1.24 -3.20
CA CYS A 32 9.23 0.77 -2.84
C CYS A 32 10.26 1.89 -2.63
N LYS A 33 10.06 3.06 -3.26
CA LYS A 33 10.99 4.19 -3.23
C LYS A 33 10.41 5.41 -2.49
N ASP A 34 9.17 5.76 -2.80
CA ASP A 34 8.49 6.97 -2.34
C ASP A 34 7.22 6.58 -1.56
N ALA A 35 7.38 5.78 -0.50
CA ALA A 35 6.25 5.34 0.31
C ALA A 35 5.60 6.52 1.04
N VAL A 36 4.31 6.72 0.78
CA VAL A 36 3.49 7.72 1.47
C VAL A 36 2.71 7.11 2.63
N ASP A 37 2.40 5.83 2.55
CA ASP A 37 1.70 5.10 3.61
C ASP A 37 2.71 4.40 4.51
N LEU A 38 2.72 4.82 5.77
CA LEU A 38 3.56 4.28 6.82
C LEU A 38 2.68 3.69 7.92
N VAL A 39 3.16 2.58 8.50
CA VAL A 39 2.55 1.96 9.67
C VAL A 39 3.39 2.33 10.88
N CYS A 40 2.72 2.82 11.92
CA CYS A 40 3.29 2.97 13.25
C CYS A 40 3.02 1.68 14.03
N GLN A 41 4.05 0.85 14.16
CA GLN A 41 4.01 -0.37 14.96
C GLN A 41 4.37 -0.01 16.40
N LYS A 42 3.48 -0.34 17.35
CA LYS A 42 3.81 -0.26 18.78
C LYS A 42 4.82 -1.37 19.07
N GLU A 43 6.05 -0.99 19.34
CA GLU A 43 7.06 -1.88 19.90
C GLU A 43 6.96 -1.81 21.44
N ASP A 44 7.93 -2.36 22.18
CA ASP A 44 7.94 -2.32 23.65
C ASP A 44 7.54 -0.94 24.22
N VAL A 45 7.08 -0.90 25.47
CA VAL A 45 6.38 0.19 26.20
C VAL A 45 6.88 1.64 25.96
N HIS A 46 8.07 1.85 25.40
CA HIS A 46 8.68 3.16 25.14
C HIS A 46 9.09 3.41 23.67
N ALA A 47 8.74 2.55 22.71
CA ALA A 47 9.17 2.67 21.32
C ALA A 47 8.03 2.49 20.31
N HIS A 48 7.95 3.43 19.37
CA HIS A 48 7.11 3.33 18.18
C HIS A 48 8.02 3.13 16.97
N LEU A 49 7.82 2.05 16.22
CA LEU A 49 8.52 1.79 14.97
C LEU A 49 7.66 2.27 13.80
N ILE A 50 8.12 3.32 13.12
CA ILE A 50 7.49 3.78 11.88
C ILE A 50 8.18 3.04 10.72
N ARG A 51 7.40 2.28 9.95
CA ARG A 51 7.89 1.53 8.79
C ARG A 51 6.93 1.61 7.62
N ARG A 52 7.39 1.19 6.44
CA ARG A 52 6.53 0.99 5.27
C ARG A 52 5.66 -0.25 5.46
N LEU A 53 4.52 -0.27 4.76
CA LEU A 53 3.76 -1.49 4.54
C LEU A 53 4.64 -2.52 3.85
N THR A 54 4.58 -3.79 4.28
CA THR A 54 5.22 -4.94 3.64
C THR A 54 4.46 -5.35 2.37
N PRO A 55 5.06 -6.13 1.45
CA PRO A 55 4.34 -6.63 0.27
C PRO A 55 3.07 -7.42 0.65
N LEU A 56 3.14 -8.23 1.71
CA LEU A 56 1.99 -8.99 2.21
C LEU A 56 0.86 -8.09 2.73
N GLU A 57 1.19 -7.03 3.48
CA GLU A 57 0.18 -6.05 3.90
C GLU A 57 -0.44 -5.34 2.70
N CYS A 58 0.36 -5.03 1.67
CA CYS A 58 -0.13 -4.45 0.42
C CYS A 58 -1.08 -5.40 -0.35
N GLU A 59 -0.78 -6.71 -0.38
CA GLU A 59 -1.66 -7.74 -0.96
C GLU A 59 -3.03 -7.74 -0.26
N ARG A 60 -3.03 -7.82 1.06
CA ARG A 60 -4.25 -7.81 1.88
C ARG A 60 -5.06 -6.54 1.71
N LEU A 61 -4.40 -5.37 1.67
CA LEU A 61 -5.08 -4.09 1.43
C LEU A 61 -5.80 -4.04 0.09
N GLN A 62 -5.26 -4.70 -0.93
CA GLN A 62 -5.89 -4.79 -2.24
C GLN A 62 -6.87 -5.97 -2.36
N GLY A 63 -6.99 -6.82 -1.34
CA GLY A 63 -7.85 -8.01 -1.36
C GLY A 63 -7.27 -9.20 -2.12
N PHE A 64 -5.96 -9.23 -2.36
CA PHE A 64 -5.28 -10.41 -2.90
C PHE A 64 -5.12 -11.49 -1.81
N PRO A 65 -5.07 -12.78 -2.20
CA PRO A 65 -4.65 -13.84 -1.29
C PRO A 65 -3.25 -13.59 -0.71
N ASP A 66 -3.00 -14.08 0.50
CA ASP A 66 -1.68 -14.01 1.12
C ASP A 66 -0.62 -14.72 0.25
N GLY A 67 0.48 -14.03 -0.05
CA GLY A 67 1.56 -14.57 -0.88
C GLY A 67 1.28 -14.53 -2.38
N TRP A 68 0.25 -13.81 -2.82
CA TRP A 68 -0.10 -13.71 -4.25
C TRP A 68 1.07 -13.25 -5.14
N THR A 69 1.92 -12.36 -4.64
CA THR A 69 3.10 -11.88 -5.38
C THR A 69 4.41 -12.54 -4.94
N ASP A 70 4.34 -13.54 -4.06
CA ASP A 70 5.50 -14.28 -3.56
C ASP A 70 5.95 -15.36 -4.54
N ILE A 71 6.40 -14.91 -5.72
CA ILE A 71 6.89 -15.79 -6.79
C ILE A 71 8.42 -15.95 -6.70
N PRO A 72 8.98 -17.11 -7.12
CA PRO A 72 10.42 -17.33 -7.07
C PRO A 72 11.21 -16.22 -7.78
N SER A 73 12.25 -15.71 -7.13
CA SER A 73 13.13 -14.63 -7.63
C SER A 73 12.50 -13.23 -7.73
N ALA A 74 11.27 -13.01 -7.24
CA ALA A 74 10.73 -11.67 -7.14
C ALA A 74 11.36 -10.92 -5.96
N SER A 75 11.94 -9.74 -6.25
CA SER A 75 12.35 -8.81 -5.20
C SER A 75 11.15 -8.06 -4.63
N ASP A 76 11.24 -7.60 -3.38
CA ASP A 76 10.21 -6.75 -2.76
C ASP A 76 9.85 -5.55 -3.64
N SER A 77 10.84 -4.89 -4.24
CA SER A 77 10.62 -3.78 -5.17
C SER A 77 9.75 -4.16 -6.37
N ALA A 78 9.96 -5.37 -6.92
CA ALA A 78 9.13 -5.88 -8.01
C ALA A 78 7.71 -6.19 -7.53
N ARG A 79 7.56 -6.73 -6.33
CA ARG A 79 6.26 -7.01 -5.69
C ARG A 79 5.47 -5.72 -5.44
N TYR A 80 6.07 -4.69 -4.85
CA TYR A 80 5.44 -3.37 -4.70
C TYR A 80 5.02 -2.77 -6.03
N LYS A 81 5.86 -2.88 -7.06
CA LYS A 81 5.54 -2.37 -8.40
C LYS A 81 4.37 -3.13 -9.02
N ALA A 82 4.32 -4.45 -8.86
CA ALA A 82 3.22 -5.26 -9.36
C ALA A 82 1.90 -4.88 -8.66
N LEU A 83 1.91 -4.82 -7.33
CA LEU A 83 0.76 -4.43 -6.52
C LEU A 83 0.30 -3.00 -6.84
N GLY A 84 1.21 -2.03 -6.91
CA GLY A 84 0.83 -0.64 -7.17
C GLY A 84 0.43 -0.35 -8.61
N ASN A 85 0.73 -1.23 -9.57
CA ASN A 85 0.17 -1.20 -10.93
C ASN A 85 -1.12 -2.02 -11.06
N SER A 86 -1.48 -2.76 -10.01
CA SER A 86 -2.66 -3.60 -9.98
C SER A 86 -3.90 -2.81 -9.60
N VAL A 87 -5.00 -3.52 -9.46
CA VAL A 87 -6.32 -3.03 -9.08
C VAL A 87 -6.74 -3.67 -7.76
N ALA A 88 -7.55 -2.97 -6.98
CA ALA A 88 -8.16 -3.53 -5.78
C ALA A 88 -9.21 -4.59 -6.18
N ILE A 89 -9.05 -5.81 -5.68
CA ILE A 89 -9.92 -6.96 -5.96
C ILE A 89 -11.40 -6.68 -5.66
N PRO A 90 -11.79 -6.04 -4.55
CA PRO A 90 -13.20 -5.74 -4.29
C PRO A 90 -13.84 -4.86 -5.36
N CYS A 91 -13.08 -3.93 -5.96
CA CYS A 91 -13.60 -3.07 -7.03
C CYS A 91 -13.81 -3.85 -8.33
N VAL A 92 -12.88 -4.74 -8.68
CA VAL A 92 -13.00 -5.60 -9.87
C VAL A 92 -14.15 -6.57 -9.73
N ASP A 93 -14.28 -7.22 -8.57
CA ASP A 93 -15.35 -8.18 -8.29
C ASP A 93 -16.73 -7.54 -8.50
N PHE A 94 -16.93 -6.32 -7.96
CA PHE A 94 -18.16 -5.56 -8.18
C PHE A 94 -18.45 -5.29 -9.67
N VAL A 95 -17.46 -4.78 -10.42
CA VAL A 95 -17.62 -4.48 -11.85
C VAL A 95 -17.95 -5.74 -12.64
N MET A 96 -17.29 -6.86 -12.34
CA MET A 96 -17.52 -8.13 -13.02
C MET A 96 -18.91 -8.70 -12.72
N GLN A 97 -19.40 -8.59 -11.48
CA GLN A 97 -20.76 -9.00 -11.14
C GLN A 97 -21.82 -8.22 -11.94
N CYS A 98 -21.65 -6.90 -12.06
CA CYS A 98 -22.54 -6.08 -12.89
C CYS A 98 -22.50 -6.49 -14.36
N LEU A 99 -21.31 -6.80 -14.90
CA LEU A 99 -21.16 -7.27 -16.27
C LEU A 99 -21.89 -8.60 -16.50
N VAL A 100 -21.72 -9.57 -15.60
CA VAL A 100 -22.40 -10.87 -15.68
C VAL A 100 -23.93 -10.69 -15.68
N GLN A 101 -24.46 -9.85 -14.79
CA GLN A 101 -25.89 -9.54 -14.74
C GLN A 101 -26.40 -8.92 -16.05
N ALA A 102 -25.63 -8.00 -16.63
CA ALA A 102 -25.99 -7.36 -17.90
C ALA A 102 -26.02 -8.35 -19.07
N VAL A 103 -25.05 -9.27 -19.13
CA VAL A 103 -25.00 -10.32 -20.17
C VAL A 103 -26.19 -11.28 -20.02
N GLN A 104 -26.45 -11.77 -18.81
CA GLN A 104 -27.57 -12.69 -18.54
C GLN A 104 -28.93 -12.06 -18.85
N MET A 105 -29.12 -10.78 -18.53
CA MET A 105 -30.33 -10.04 -18.89
C MET A 105 -30.52 -9.97 -20.41
N SER A 106 -29.42 -9.77 -21.16
CA SER A 106 -29.48 -9.70 -22.63
C SER A 106 -29.83 -11.05 -23.27
N GLU A 107 -29.39 -12.17 -22.70
CA GLU A 107 -29.71 -13.52 -23.16
C GLU A 107 -31.16 -13.89 -22.88
N ASN A 108 -31.71 -13.51 -21.72
CA ASN A 108 -33.10 -13.77 -21.36
C ASN A 108 -34.13 -12.94 -22.14
N ILE A 109 -33.69 -11.87 -22.84
CA ILE A 109 -34.54 -11.03 -23.69
C ILE A 109 -34.57 -11.55 -25.14
N ARG A 110 -33.62 -12.43 -25.52
CA ARG A 110 -33.62 -13.13 -26.82
C ARG A 110 -34.47 -14.39 -26.78
#